data_AF-A0A645GBR4-F1
#
_entry.id   AF-A0A645GBR4-F1
#
_cell.length_a   1.000
_cell.length_b   1.000
_cell.length_c   1.000
_cell.angle_alpha   90.00
_cell.angle_beta   90.00
_cell.angle_gamma   90.00
#
_symmetry.space_group_name_H-M   'P 1'
#
loop_
_entity.id
_entity.type
_entity.pdbx_description
1 polymer ?
#
loop_
_entity_poly.entity_id
_entity_poly.type
_entity_poly.pdbx_seq_one_letter_code
_entity_poly.pdbx_strand_id
1 'polypeptide(L)'
;MHPKPVQRGKKYFLKHTTRTVQAVVTKLDNRINISKLEPEPDPAELGLNDIGEIRLQTSQPLVFDGFSTNRLTGSFILIEQGTNATVAAGLLLPPAEAAKPDYNDFAI
;
A
#
# COMPACT_ATOMS: atom_id res chain seq x y z
N MET A 1 1.55 23.37 4.58
CA MET A 1 1.52 21.91 4.39
C MET A 1 1.25 21.26 5.73
N HIS A 2 0.18 20.47 5.86
CA HIS A 2 -0.04 19.63 7.05
C HIS A 2 0.28 18.20 6.66
N PRO A 3 1.45 17.66 7.03
CA PRO A 3 1.73 16.25 6.79
C PRO A 3 0.83 15.42 7.70
N LYS A 4 -0.23 14.83 7.14
CA LYS A 4 -1.06 13.86 7.87
C LYS A 4 -0.32 12.52 7.86
N PRO A 5 -0.05 11.93 9.03
CA PRO A 5 0.60 10.63 9.09
C PRO A 5 -0.30 9.52 8.55
N VAL A 6 0.33 8.44 8.08
CA VAL A 6 -0.36 7.20 7.73
C VAL A 6 -0.65 6.43 9.02
N GLN A 7 -1.92 6.10 9.25
CA GLN A 7 -2.40 5.55 10.50
C GLN A 7 -3.14 4.22 10.27
N ARG A 8 -2.95 3.29 11.20
CA ARG A 8 -3.68 2.02 11.22
C ARG A 8 -5.20 2.27 11.33
N GLY A 9 -5.98 1.49 10.59
CA GLY A 9 -7.44 1.56 10.56
C GLY A 9 -8.03 2.72 9.76
N LYS A 10 -7.19 3.67 9.31
CA LYS A 10 -7.66 4.80 8.50
C LYS A 10 -7.88 4.37 7.05
N LYS A 11 -8.93 4.93 6.43
CA LYS A 11 -9.27 4.71 5.03
C LYS A 11 -8.58 5.74 4.14
N TYR A 12 -8.10 5.26 3.01
CA TYR A 12 -7.43 6.04 1.97
C TYR A 12 -7.98 5.65 0.60
N PHE A 13 -7.68 6.44 -0.42
CA PHE A 13 -7.71 5.97 -1.79
C PHE A 13 -6.32 5.44 -2.14
N LEU A 14 -6.28 4.22 -2.66
CA LEU A 14 -5.08 3.64 -3.26
C LEU A 14 -5.22 3.85 -4.77
N LYS A 15 -4.30 4.64 -5.34
CA LYS A 15 -4.19 4.79 -6.79
C LYS A 15 -3.02 3.93 -7.27
N HIS A 16 -3.34 2.99 -8.14
CA HIS A 16 -2.42 2.03 -8.73
C HIS A 16 -2.68 1.97 -10.23
N THR A 17 -1.66 2.29 -11.02
CA THR A 17 -1.75 2.41 -12.49
C THR A 17 -2.98 3.24 -12.92
N THR A 18 -4.00 2.63 -13.50
CA THR A 18 -5.25 3.27 -13.98
C THR A 18 -6.42 3.13 -13.01
N ARG A 19 -6.26 2.40 -11.90
CA ARG A 19 -7.34 2.11 -10.94
C ARG A 19 -7.15 2.92 -9.66
N THR A 20 -8.25 3.46 -9.16
CA THR A 20 -8.32 4.06 -7.83
C THR A 20 -9.35 3.28 -7.03
N VAL A 21 -8.93 2.66 -5.93
CA VAL A 21 -9.78 1.85 -5.05
C VAL A 21 -9.72 2.39 -3.63
N GLN A 22 -10.73 2.08 -2.81
CA GLN A 22 -10.62 2.37 -1.39
C GLN A 22 -9.69 1.33 -0.75
N ALA A 23 -8.83 1.77 0.14
CA ALA A 23 -7.93 0.91 0.90
C ALA A 23 -7.92 1.31 2.37
N VAL A 24 -7.72 0.32 3.24
CA VAL A 24 -7.54 0.52 4.68
C VAL A 24 -6.17 -0.01 5.06
N VAL A 25 -5.43 0.78 5.84
CA VAL A 25 -4.16 0.31 6.44
C VAL A 25 -4.51 -0.62 7.60
N THR A 26 -4.37 -1.93 7.41
CA THR A 26 -4.73 -2.92 8.43
C THR A 26 -3.63 -3.09 9.47
N LYS A 27 -2.37 -2.96 9.04
CA LYS A 27 -1.19 -3.08 9.91
C LYS A 27 -0.05 -2.20 9.42
N LEU A 28 0.74 -1.69 10.36
CA LEU A 28 2.07 -1.15 10.11
C LEU A 28 3.03 -2.17 10.71
N ASP A 29 3.75 -2.90 9.87
CA ASP A 29 4.61 -4.01 10.31
C ASP A 29 5.91 -3.48 10.93
N ASN A 30 6.55 -2.51 10.28
CA ASN A 30 7.78 -1.89 10.77
C ASN A 30 7.93 -0.45 10.25
N ARG A 31 8.78 0.32 10.92
CA ARG A 31 9.33 1.59 10.45
C ARG A 31 10.85 1.48 10.47
N ILE A 32 11.52 1.90 9.41
CA ILE A 32 12.97 1.97 9.36
C ILE A 32 13.42 3.27 10.03
N ASN A 33 14.22 3.14 11.10
CA ASN A 33 14.90 4.28 11.70
C ASN A 33 16.03 4.74 10.78
N ILE A 34 15.85 5.86 10.07
CA ILE A 34 16.82 6.34 9.07
C ILE A 34 18.22 6.58 9.67
N SER A 35 18.29 6.98 10.94
CA SER A 35 19.57 7.25 11.61
C SER A 35 20.36 5.99 11.95
N LYS A 36 19.66 4.86 12.19
CA LYS A 36 20.28 3.58 12.59
C LYS A 36 20.22 2.49 11.52
N LEU A 37 19.37 2.68 10.50
CA LEU A 37 19.00 1.69 9.49
C LEU A 37 18.43 0.39 10.10
N GLU A 38 17.82 0.50 11.27
CA GLU A 38 17.22 -0.62 12.00
C GLU A 38 15.68 -0.57 11.90
N PRO A 39 15.00 -1.72 11.74
CA PRO A 39 13.55 -1.79 11.77
C PRO A 39 13.02 -1.68 13.20
N GLU A 40 12.13 -0.72 13.42
CA GLU A 40 11.31 -0.57 14.61
C GLU A 40 9.95 -1.27 14.37
N PRO A 41 9.61 -2.32 15.12
CA PRO A 41 8.38 -3.08 14.89
C PRO A 41 7.12 -2.34 15.37
N ASP A 42 6.00 -2.63 14.71
CA ASP A 42 4.64 -2.19 15.08
C ASP A 42 4.51 -0.69 15.46
N PRO A 43 4.94 0.25 14.60
CA PRO A 43 4.80 1.68 14.87
C PRO A 43 3.31 2.07 14.91
N ALA A 44 2.97 3.05 15.76
CA ALA A 44 1.60 3.55 15.87
C ALA A 44 1.14 4.29 14.59
N GLU A 45 2.07 5.01 13.95
CA GLU A 45 1.86 5.75 12.72
C GLU A 45 3.17 5.93 11.94
N LEU A 46 3.07 6.19 10.63
CA LEU A 46 4.20 6.63 9.79
C LEU A 46 4.04 8.11 9.48
N GLY A 47 5.00 8.91 9.94
CA GLY A 47 5.07 10.34 9.71
C GLY A 47 5.59 10.72 8.33
N LEU A 48 5.79 12.02 8.12
CA LEU A 48 6.41 12.52 6.90
C LEU A 48 7.85 12.01 6.78
N ASN A 49 8.18 11.46 5.61
CA ASN A 49 9.48 10.86 5.30
C ASN A 49 9.80 9.55 6.04
N ASP A 50 8.88 9.01 6.83
CA ASP A 50 9.07 7.67 7.40
C ASP A 50 8.98 6.62 6.29
N ILE A 51 9.85 5.62 6.37
CA ILE A 51 9.86 4.46 5.49
C ILE A 51 9.47 3.25 6.34
N GLY A 52 8.55 2.44 5.86
CA GLY A 52 8.08 1.28 6.61
C GLY A 52 7.26 0.34 5.77
N GLU A 53 7.06 -0.86 6.29
CA GLU A 53 6.20 -1.87 5.69
C GLU A 53 4.79 -1.80 6.28
N ILE A 54 3.79 -1.83 5.40
CA ILE A 54 2.38 -1.75 5.78
C ILE A 54 1.58 -2.84 5.07
N ARG A 55 0.49 -3.26 5.70
CA ARG A 55 -0.54 -4.10 5.09
C ARG A 55 -1.75 -3.28 4.73
N LEU A 56 -2.21 -3.48 3.51
CA LEU A 56 -3.36 -2.79 2.94
C LEU A 56 -4.44 -3.82 2.61
N GLN A 57 -5.67 -3.48 2.97
CA GLN A 57 -6.85 -4.20 2.50
C GLN A 57 -7.60 -3.28 1.55
N THR A 58 -7.81 -3.74 0.31
CA THR A 58 -8.53 -3.00 -0.72
C THR A 58 -10.00 -3.41 -0.76
N SER A 59 -10.87 -2.48 -1.17
CA SER A 59 -12.31 -2.74 -1.32
C SER A 59 -12.65 -3.58 -2.56
N GLN A 60 -11.71 -3.72 -3.49
CA GLN A 60 -11.83 -4.52 -4.71
C GLN A 60 -10.50 -5.24 -4.98
N PRO A 61 -10.52 -6.40 -5.66
CA PRO A 61 -9.30 -7.08 -6.09
C PRO A 61 -8.41 -6.17 -6.95
N LEU A 62 -7.12 -6.16 -6.64
CA LEU A 62 -6.10 -5.43 -7.39
C LEU A 62 -5.17 -6.44 -8.07
N VAL A 63 -4.94 -6.25 -9.37
CA VAL A 63 -3.92 -7.00 -10.11
C VAL A 63 -2.64 -6.17 -10.03
N PHE A 64 -1.58 -6.75 -9.48
CA PHE A 64 -0.31 -6.07 -9.31
C PHE A 64 0.86 -7.05 -9.41
N ASP A 65 2.02 -6.50 -9.72
CA ASP A 65 3.29 -7.21 -9.67
C ASP A 65 4.14 -6.69 -8.51
N GLY A 66 5.10 -7.49 -8.05
CA GLY A 66 6.14 -6.96 -7.18
C GLY A 66 6.95 -5.87 -7.91
N PHE A 67 7.29 -4.79 -7.22
CA PHE A 67 8.03 -3.66 -7.80
C PHE A 67 9.36 -4.05 -8.45
N SER A 68 10.04 -5.06 -7.88
CA SER A 68 11.28 -5.62 -8.44
C SER A 68 11.07 -6.33 -9.77
N THR A 69 9.86 -6.82 -10.04
CA THR A 69 9.49 -7.50 -11.29
C THR A 69 9.01 -6.49 -12.33
N ASN A 70 8.10 -5.59 -11.94
CA ASN A 70 7.62 -4.53 -12.81
C ASN A 70 7.36 -3.24 -12.03
N ARG A 71 8.11 -2.19 -12.37
CA ARG A 71 8.06 -0.90 -11.67
C ARG A 71 6.74 -0.16 -11.90
N LEU A 72 6.10 -0.35 -13.07
CA LEU A 72 4.88 0.34 -13.44
C LEU A 72 3.65 -0.22 -12.71
N THR A 73 3.61 -1.54 -12.53
CA THR A 73 2.51 -2.26 -11.87
C THR A 73 2.83 -2.64 -10.42
N GLY A 74 4.04 -2.31 -9.93
CA GLY A 74 4.43 -2.49 -8.54
C GLY A 74 4.56 -1.19 -7.74
N SER A 75 4.14 -0.04 -8.28
CA SER A 75 4.12 1.23 -7.55
C SER A 75 2.68 1.71 -7.32
N PHE A 76 2.45 2.39 -6.20
CA PHE A 76 1.16 2.98 -5.87
C PHE A 76 1.34 4.25 -5.04
N ILE A 77 0.26 5.03 -4.91
CA ILE A 77 0.18 6.13 -3.96
C ILE A 77 -1.06 5.99 -3.08
N LEU A 78 -0.95 6.47 -1.84
CA LEU A 78 -2.08 6.65 -0.94
C LEU A 78 -2.50 8.12 -0.94
N ILE A 79 -3.81 8.32 -1.08
CA ILE A 79 -4.44 9.64 -1.15
C ILE A 79 -5.44 9.72 0.00
N GLU A 80 -5.40 10.79 0.78
CA GLU A 80 -6.38 10.98 1.85
C GLU A 80 -7.77 11.30 1.31
N GLN A 81 -8.77 10.62 1.87
CA GLN A 81 -10.16 10.92 1.59
C GLN A 81 -10.52 12.32 2.13
N GLY A 82 -11.29 13.09 1.36
CA GLY A 82 -11.75 14.43 1.73
C GLY A 82 -10.83 15.57 1.27
N THR A 83 -9.51 15.43 1.42
CA THR A 83 -8.56 16.47 0.96
C THR A 83 -7.92 16.17 -0.39
N ASN A 84 -7.98 14.92 -0.86
CA ASN A 84 -7.27 14.44 -2.05
C ASN A 84 -5.74 14.68 -2.00
N ALA A 85 -5.18 14.90 -0.81
CA ALA A 85 -3.76 15.04 -0.63
C ALA A 85 -3.07 13.68 -0.76
N THR A 86 -1.97 13.61 -1.52
CA THR A 86 -1.12 12.42 -1.55
C THR A 86 -0.34 12.36 -0.24
N VAL A 87 -0.54 11.30 0.54
CA VAL A 87 0.06 11.13 1.87
C VAL A 87 1.22 10.14 1.89
N ALA A 88 1.28 9.23 0.93
CA ALA A 88 2.38 8.27 0.79
C ALA A 88 2.53 7.80 -0.65
N ALA A 89 3.76 7.40 -0.99
CA ALA A 89 4.07 6.57 -2.15
C ALA A 89 4.62 5.24 -1.66
N GLY A 90 4.26 4.15 -2.32
CA GLY A 90 4.62 2.81 -1.89
C GLY A 90 5.00 1.89 -3.03
N LEU A 91 5.75 0.85 -2.67
CA LEU A 91 6.20 -0.21 -3.55
C LEU A 91 5.51 -1.51 -3.10
N LEU A 92 4.90 -2.23 -4.04
CA LEU A 92 4.27 -3.50 -3.76
C LEU A 92 5.33 -4.60 -3.71
N LEU A 93 5.30 -5.38 -2.65
CA LEU A 93 6.08 -6.60 -2.54
C LEU A 93 5.48 -7.69 -3.44
N PRO A 94 6.26 -8.70 -3.86
CA PRO A 94 5.72 -9.82 -4.62
C PRO A 94 4.52 -10.45 -3.91
N PRO A 95 3.47 -10.84 -4.65
CA PRO A 95 2.30 -11.47 -4.03
C PRO A 95 2.73 -12.73 -3.29
N ALA A 96 2.35 -12.84 -2.01
CA ALA A 96 2.70 -13.98 -1.17
C ALA A 96 2.07 -15.29 -1.67
N GLU A 97 0.96 -15.20 -2.42
CA GLU A 97 0.32 -16.33 -3.08
C GLU A 97 0.05 -15.96 -4.55
N ALA A 98 0.42 -16.85 -5.47
CA ALA A 98 0.12 -16.66 -6.89
C ALA A 98 -1.40 -16.70 -7.07
N ALA A 99 -1.95 -15.67 -7.72
CA ALA A 99 -3.37 -15.65 -8.07
C ALA A 99 -3.67 -16.91 -8.91
N LYS A 100 -4.51 -17.80 -8.39
CA LYS A 100 -5.06 -18.93 -9.15
C LYS A 100 -6.24 -18.39 -9.94
N PRO A 101 -6.15 -18.25 -11.27
CA PRO A 101 -7.32 -17.90 -12.05
C PRO A 101 -8.36 -19.03 -11.88
N ASP A 102 -9.58 -18.66 -11.49
CA ASP A 102 -10.70 -19.60 -11.52
C ASP A 102 -11.09 -19.80 -12.98
N TYR A 103 -10.75 -20.96 -13.53
CA TYR A 103 -11.01 -21.28 -14.93
C TYR A 103 -12.48 -21.67 -15.20
N ASN A 104 -13.34 -21.72 -14.18
CA ASN A 104 -14.74 -22.11 -14.34
C ASN A 104 -15.61 -21.08 -15.09
N ASP A 105 -15.15 -19.84 -15.24
CA ASP A 105 -15.89 -18.79 -15.98
C ASP A 105 -15.72 -18.87 -17.52
N PHE A 106 -14.88 -19.78 -18.04
CA PHE A 106 -14.65 -19.94 -19.49
C PHE A 106 -15.42 -21.09 -20.14
N ALA A 107 -16.30 -21.77 -19.40
CA ALA A 107 -17.17 -22.79 -19.98
C ALA A 107 -18.37 -22.12 -20.67
N ILE A 108 -18.31 -22.05 -22.01
CA ILE A 108 -19.45 -21.73 -22.89
C ILE A 108 -20.21 -23.02 -23.18
#